data_AF-A0A4Q3KYZ3-F1
#
_entry.id   AF-A0A4Q3KYZ3-F1
#
_cell.length_a   1.000
_cell.length_b   1.000
_cell.length_c   1.000
_cell.angle_alpha   90.00
_cell.angle_beta   90.00
_cell.angle_gamma   90.00
#
_symmetry.space_group_name_H-M   'P 1'
#
loop_
_entity.id
_entity.type
_entity.pdbx_description
1 polymer ?
#
loop_
_entity_poly.entity_id
_entity_poly.type
_entity_poly.pdbx_seq_one_letter_code
_entity_poly.pdbx_strand_id
1 'polypeptide(L)'
;INPVSPYALEGFPSFGLAASRQMLGDEGWQGEDNERQFVSLYLLILERIRDTNGLIMGVVERSLGTEPVVIHRLLDSLQDAGVMKKDDVKTLLENLRLYANYFGLAEPVVRQRLPAILASMALQDRRKDAVRSLSGGLRRRLLVARALVNEPELLLLDEPTVGLDPHARHLLWERLRHLRNTGRTLLLSTHYMDEAEQLCDQLVIMDRGQIIAQGSPQTLIAAHAPGEIIEIFAPVTLHPELLSSIEGARSHESLADCLLVFVQRAEPHMPRLLQHFAAQAQILARRSTLEDVYLKLTGRRLAEQT
;
A
#
# COMPACT_ATOMS: atom_id res chain seq x y z
N ILE A 1 -7.35 25.61 -31.16
CA ILE A 1 -7.46 24.68 -32.31
C ILE A 1 -6.09 24.00 -32.39
N ASN A 2 -5.81 22.92 -31.69
CA ASN A 2 -6.53 21.66 -31.63
C ASN A 2 -6.54 21.08 -30.19
N PRO A 3 -7.69 20.57 -29.68
CA PRO A 3 -7.81 19.93 -28.37
C PRO A 3 -7.75 18.40 -28.50
N VAL A 4 -6.79 17.72 -27.86
CA VAL A 4 -6.66 16.25 -27.78
C VAL A 4 -5.82 15.95 -26.52
N SER A 5 -6.18 15.18 -25.50
CA SER A 5 -7.27 14.21 -25.26
C SER A 5 -7.66 14.25 -23.77
N PRO A 6 -8.97 14.22 -23.38
CA PRO A 6 -9.38 14.19 -21.98
C PRO A 6 -9.48 12.79 -21.35
N TYR A 7 -9.36 11.69 -22.12
CA TYR A 7 -9.57 10.33 -21.61
C TYR A 7 -8.90 9.27 -22.50
N ALA A 8 -7.57 9.26 -22.57
CA ALA A 8 -6.84 8.15 -23.22
C ALA A 8 -6.33 7.17 -22.16
N LEU A 9 -7.26 6.37 -21.63
CA LEU A 9 -6.98 5.11 -20.95
C LEU A 9 -6.83 4.04 -22.02
N GLU A 10 -5.63 3.84 -22.56
CA GLU A 10 -5.35 2.60 -23.31
C GLU A 10 -5.10 1.48 -22.28
N GLY A 11 -6.14 0.69 -22.01
CA GLY A 11 -6.06 -0.53 -21.21
C GLY A 11 -7.11 -0.71 -20.10
N PHE A 12 -7.94 0.29 -19.80
CA PHE A 12 -9.02 0.18 -18.80
C PHE A 12 -10.35 0.70 -19.36
N PRO A 13 -11.49 0.01 -19.13
CA PRO A 13 -12.78 0.44 -19.65
C PRO A 13 -13.18 1.80 -19.08
N SER A 14 -13.53 2.70 -19.99
CA SER A 14 -13.95 4.08 -19.73
C SER A 14 -15.27 4.14 -18.95
N PHE A 15 -15.23 4.23 -17.63
CA PHE A 15 -16.41 4.54 -16.81
C PHE A 15 -16.26 5.93 -16.18
N GLY A 16 -16.98 6.89 -16.77
CA GLY A 16 -16.96 8.29 -16.38
C GLY A 16 -17.80 8.60 -15.13
N LEU A 17 -17.41 9.68 -14.45
CA LEU A 17 -18.04 10.32 -13.28
C LEU A 17 -19.56 10.54 -13.36
N ALA A 18 -20.18 10.42 -14.54
CA ALA A 18 -21.62 10.60 -14.75
C ALA A 18 -22.46 9.47 -14.11
N ALA A 19 -21.91 8.26 -13.91
CA ALA A 19 -22.62 7.13 -13.30
C ALA A 19 -22.89 7.31 -11.78
N SER A 20 -22.17 8.22 -11.12
CA SER A 20 -22.26 8.43 -9.67
C SER A 20 -23.53 9.16 -9.21
N ARG A 21 -24.21 9.89 -10.11
CA ARG A 21 -25.45 10.62 -9.77
C ARG A 21 -26.73 9.82 -9.95
N GLN A 22 -26.67 8.68 -10.63
CA GLN A 22 -27.86 7.87 -10.96
C GLN A 22 -28.02 6.64 -10.06
N MET A 23 -27.00 6.28 -9.26
CA MET A 23 -27.02 5.09 -8.40
C MET A 23 -27.61 5.28 -6.99
N LEU A 24 -28.21 6.45 -6.69
CA LEU A 24 -28.89 6.70 -5.40
C LEU A 24 -30.36 7.14 -5.58
N GLY A 25 -31.05 6.69 -6.63
CA GLY A 25 -32.48 6.97 -6.80
C GLY A 25 -33.23 6.01 -7.71
N ASP A 26 -34.15 5.28 -7.06
CA ASP A 26 -35.38 4.61 -7.53
C ASP A 26 -35.60 4.47 -9.05
N GLU A 27 -35.11 3.39 -9.66
CA GLU A 27 -35.92 2.42 -10.40
C GLU A 27 -35.03 1.31 -10.99
N GLY A 28 -35.54 0.08 -10.94
CA GLY A 28 -34.78 -1.16 -11.10
C GLY A 28 -34.11 -1.31 -12.46
N TRP A 29 -32.86 -1.79 -12.43
CA TRP A 29 -32.13 -2.21 -13.64
C TRP A 29 -31.44 -3.57 -13.42
N GLN A 30 -31.51 -4.42 -14.45
CA GLN A 30 -30.95 -5.77 -14.52
C GLN A 30 -29.69 -5.75 -15.40
N GLY A 31 -28.54 -6.14 -14.83
CA GLY A 31 -27.23 -6.19 -15.49
C GLY A 31 -26.11 -6.60 -14.51
N GLU A 32 -25.17 -7.42 -15.02
CA GLU A 32 -24.24 -8.37 -14.40
C GLU A 32 -23.50 -7.96 -13.10
N ASP A 33 -23.50 -8.86 -12.11
CA ASP A 33 -23.05 -8.65 -10.73
C ASP A 33 -21.57 -8.24 -10.56
N ASN A 34 -20.72 -8.45 -11.57
CA ASN A 34 -19.28 -8.12 -11.52
C ASN A 34 -19.01 -6.60 -11.59
N GLU A 35 -19.80 -5.86 -12.37
CA GLU A 35 -19.60 -4.40 -12.53
C GLU A 35 -20.03 -3.64 -11.27
N ARG A 36 -21.08 -4.11 -10.58
CA ARG A 36 -21.55 -3.51 -9.31
C ARG A 36 -20.52 -3.62 -8.21
N GLN A 37 -19.82 -4.74 -8.13
CA GLN A 37 -18.78 -4.99 -7.13
C GLN A 37 -17.54 -4.14 -7.40
N PHE A 38 -17.13 -4.02 -8.66
CA PHE A 38 -16.02 -3.14 -9.05
C PHE A 38 -16.36 -1.65 -8.84
N VAL A 39 -17.57 -1.21 -9.20
CA VAL A 39 -18.05 0.16 -8.97
C VAL A 39 -18.18 0.45 -7.47
N SER A 40 -18.68 -0.49 -6.68
CA SER A 40 -18.75 -0.34 -5.21
C SER A 40 -17.37 -0.29 -4.57
N LEU A 41 -16.44 -1.12 -5.05
CA LEU A 41 -15.03 -1.12 -4.64
C LEU A 41 -14.38 0.23 -4.98
N TYR A 42 -14.56 0.70 -6.21
CA TYR A 42 -14.07 1.98 -6.70
C TYR A 42 -14.71 3.16 -5.95
N LEU A 43 -16.00 3.13 -5.66
CA LEU A 43 -16.70 4.15 -4.86
C LEU A 43 -16.23 4.18 -3.42
N LEU A 44 -15.98 3.04 -2.79
CA LEU A 44 -15.51 3.00 -1.40
C LEU A 44 -14.05 3.46 -1.28
N ILE A 45 -13.26 3.15 -2.30
CA ILE A 45 -11.93 3.71 -2.54
C ILE A 45 -12.04 5.24 -2.70
N LEU A 46 -12.88 5.73 -3.62
CA LEU A 46 -13.06 7.17 -3.89
C LEU A 46 -13.64 7.95 -2.72
N GLU A 47 -14.60 7.39 -1.96
CA GLU A 47 -15.21 8.01 -0.78
C GLU A 47 -14.19 8.24 0.33
N ARG A 48 -13.20 7.35 0.45
CA ARG A 48 -12.07 7.51 1.38
C ARG A 48 -10.93 8.39 0.87
N ILE A 49 -10.90 8.61 -0.43
CA ILE A 49 -9.89 9.42 -1.13
C ILE A 49 -10.26 10.92 -1.16
N ARG A 50 -11.48 11.29 -0.78
CA ARG A 50 -11.97 12.66 -0.89
C ARG A 50 -11.13 13.72 -0.17
N ASP A 51 -10.31 13.36 0.81
CA ASP A 51 -9.45 14.30 1.54
C ASP A 51 -8.04 13.75 1.88
N THR A 52 -7.55 12.70 1.22
CA THR A 52 -6.25 12.08 1.58
C THR A 52 -5.08 12.61 0.76
N ASN A 53 -4.03 12.98 1.49
CA ASN A 53 -2.74 13.44 1.00
C ASN A 53 -1.76 12.25 0.98
N GLY A 54 -1.30 11.83 -0.20
CA GLY A 54 -0.21 10.84 -0.31
C GLY A 54 -0.63 9.38 -0.21
N LEU A 55 -1.69 9.00 -0.92
CA LEU A 55 -2.12 7.60 -0.95
C LEU A 55 -1.45 6.87 -2.11
N ILE A 56 -0.85 5.72 -1.82
CA ILE A 56 -0.59 4.71 -2.85
C ILE A 56 -1.67 3.65 -2.78
N MET A 57 -2.30 3.41 -3.92
CA MET A 57 -3.17 2.27 -4.15
C MET A 57 -2.43 1.22 -4.97
N GLY A 58 -2.06 0.11 -4.34
CA GLY A 58 -1.40 -1.00 -5.01
C GLY A 58 -2.39 -2.03 -5.51
N VAL A 59 -2.43 -2.27 -6.82
CA VAL A 59 -3.20 -3.37 -7.44
C VAL A 59 -2.21 -4.50 -7.75
N VAL A 60 -2.42 -5.67 -7.16
CA VAL A 60 -1.69 -6.89 -7.56
C VAL A 60 -2.58 -7.68 -8.51
N GLU A 61 -2.39 -7.50 -9.83
CA GLU A 61 -3.23 -8.14 -10.85
C GLU A 61 -2.68 -9.51 -11.29
N ARG A 62 -3.57 -10.52 -11.35
CA ARG A 62 -3.51 -11.57 -12.35
C ARG A 62 -4.88 -11.61 -13.06
N SER A 63 -4.84 -11.76 -14.39
CA SER A 63 -5.96 -11.97 -15.31
C SER A 63 -7.27 -12.39 -14.62
N LEU A 64 -8.24 -11.47 -14.57
CA LEU A 64 -9.59 -11.71 -14.06
C LEU A 64 -10.30 -12.73 -14.97
N GLY A 65 -10.17 -14.00 -14.63
CA GLY A 65 -10.90 -15.11 -15.25
C GLY A 65 -12.14 -15.54 -14.49
N THR A 66 -12.34 -15.08 -13.25
CA THR A 66 -13.46 -15.49 -12.39
C THR A 66 -13.77 -14.41 -11.33
N GLU A 67 -14.97 -14.49 -10.79
CA GLU A 67 -15.72 -13.48 -10.02
C GLU A 67 -14.93 -12.80 -8.87
N PRO A 68 -14.93 -11.45 -8.79
CA PRO A 68 -14.21 -10.74 -7.74
C PRO A 68 -14.99 -10.74 -6.42
N VAL A 69 -14.70 -11.65 -5.49
CA VAL A 69 -15.27 -11.56 -4.12
C VAL A 69 -14.61 -10.42 -3.34
N VAL A 70 -15.27 -9.26 -3.34
CA VAL A 70 -14.89 -8.03 -2.62
C VAL A 70 -15.19 -8.19 -1.12
N ILE A 71 -14.18 -8.44 -0.28
CA ILE A 71 -14.35 -8.29 1.18
C ILE A 71 -13.80 -6.95 1.60
N HIS A 72 -14.67 -5.94 1.56
CA HIS A 72 -14.43 -4.64 2.18
C HIS A 72 -14.66 -4.72 3.69
N ARG A 73 -14.27 -3.67 4.42
CA ARG A 73 -14.54 -3.32 5.84
C ARG A 73 -16.00 -3.48 6.32
N LEU A 74 -16.54 -4.68 6.23
CA LEU A 74 -17.62 -5.16 7.08
C LEU A 74 -17.06 -5.64 8.43
N LEU A 75 -15.78 -6.00 8.51
CA LEU A 75 -15.25 -6.75 9.65
C LEU A 75 -15.00 -5.89 10.91
N ASP A 76 -14.65 -4.61 10.73
CA ASP A 76 -14.52 -3.65 11.85
C ASP A 76 -15.84 -2.91 12.11
N SER A 77 -16.65 -2.63 11.08
CA SER A 77 -17.96 -2.00 11.26
C SER A 77 -18.95 -2.91 12.00
N LEU A 78 -18.82 -4.23 11.93
CA LEU A 78 -19.60 -5.17 12.75
C LEU A 78 -19.17 -5.19 14.22
N GLN A 79 -17.92 -4.81 14.53
CA GLN A 79 -17.46 -4.60 15.91
C GLN A 79 -17.94 -3.25 16.45
N ASP A 80 -17.89 -2.19 15.63
CA ASP A 80 -18.36 -0.85 16.00
C ASP A 80 -19.90 -0.73 16.04
N ALA A 81 -20.62 -1.49 15.20
CA ALA A 81 -22.09 -1.53 15.17
C ALA A 81 -22.71 -2.32 16.35
N GLY A 82 -21.91 -2.79 17.30
CA GLY A 82 -22.41 -3.45 18.52
C GLY A 82 -23.07 -4.82 18.30
N VAL A 83 -22.97 -5.40 17.11
CA VAL A 83 -23.49 -6.74 16.77
C VAL A 83 -22.69 -7.83 17.50
N MET A 84 -21.45 -7.53 17.89
CA MET A 84 -20.55 -8.41 18.63
C MET A 84 -20.22 -7.80 19.99
N LYS A 85 -20.65 -8.44 21.10
CA LYS A 85 -20.24 -8.01 22.44
C LYS A 85 -18.72 -8.19 22.61
N LYS A 86 -18.09 -7.19 23.23
CA LYS A 86 -16.65 -7.09 23.52
C LYS A 86 -16.06 -8.30 24.26
N ASP A 87 -16.91 -9.15 24.86
CA ASP A 87 -16.54 -10.22 25.79
C ASP A 87 -16.85 -11.66 25.31
N ASP A 88 -17.50 -11.87 24.15
CA ASP A 88 -18.07 -13.20 23.80
C ASP A 88 -17.15 -14.13 22.99
N VAL A 89 -15.96 -13.67 22.58
CA VAL A 89 -15.00 -14.53 21.86
C VAL A 89 -13.71 -14.69 22.63
N LYS A 90 -13.54 -15.86 23.25
CA LYS A 90 -12.47 -16.08 24.22
C LYS A 90 -11.14 -16.27 23.52
N THR A 91 -11.03 -17.17 22.54
CA THR A 91 -9.76 -17.55 21.91
C THR A 91 -9.67 -17.20 20.43
N LEU A 92 -8.44 -17.16 19.90
CA LEU A 92 -8.16 -16.95 18.48
C LEU A 92 -8.88 -17.97 17.58
N LEU A 93 -8.87 -19.25 17.96
CA LEU A 93 -9.54 -20.30 17.18
C LEU A 93 -11.06 -20.14 17.16
N GLU A 94 -11.67 -19.84 18.30
CA GLU A 94 -13.11 -19.58 18.38
C GLU A 94 -13.50 -18.36 17.56
N ASN A 95 -12.62 -17.36 17.51
CA ASN A 95 -12.82 -16.18 16.68
C ASN A 95 -12.88 -16.55 15.20
N LEU A 96 -11.93 -17.33 14.69
CA LEU A 96 -11.98 -17.75 13.28
C LEU A 96 -13.20 -18.64 12.98
N ARG A 97 -13.59 -19.52 13.91
CA ARG A 97 -14.81 -20.34 13.76
C ARG A 97 -16.08 -19.48 13.70
N LEU A 98 -16.15 -18.43 14.51
CA LEU A 98 -17.26 -17.50 14.46
C LEU A 98 -17.39 -16.85 13.09
N TYR A 99 -16.28 -16.38 12.50
CA TYR A 99 -16.30 -15.84 11.15
C TYR A 99 -16.69 -16.88 10.11
N ALA A 100 -16.27 -18.14 10.30
CA ALA A 100 -16.67 -19.23 9.41
C ALA A 100 -18.19 -19.47 9.46
N ASN A 101 -18.78 -19.43 10.64
CA ASN A 101 -20.22 -19.53 10.84
C ASN A 101 -20.96 -18.33 10.24
N TYR A 102 -20.39 -17.12 10.35
CA TYR A 102 -20.94 -15.92 9.72
C TYR A 102 -21.05 -16.07 8.19
N PHE A 103 -20.06 -16.72 7.56
CA PHE A 103 -20.11 -17.07 6.14
C PHE A 103 -20.90 -18.35 5.82
N GLY A 104 -21.59 -18.95 6.80
CA GLY A 104 -22.40 -20.15 6.60
C GLY A 104 -21.60 -21.42 6.28
N LEU A 105 -20.31 -21.46 6.60
CA LEU A 105 -19.45 -22.60 6.29
C LEU A 105 -19.78 -23.80 7.19
N ALA A 106 -19.94 -24.98 6.59
CA ALA A 106 -20.17 -26.21 7.34
C ALA A 106 -18.93 -26.62 8.14
N GLU A 107 -19.12 -27.13 9.37
CA GLU A 107 -18.04 -27.52 10.28
C GLU A 107 -16.94 -28.41 9.67
N PRO A 108 -17.22 -29.39 8.78
CA PRO A 108 -16.15 -30.15 8.10
C PRO A 108 -15.22 -29.27 7.26
N VAL A 109 -15.77 -28.27 6.55
CA VAL A 109 -15.02 -27.29 5.77
C VAL A 109 -14.17 -26.42 6.69
N VAL A 110 -14.76 -25.92 7.78
CA VAL A 110 -14.05 -25.11 8.77
C VAL A 110 -12.86 -25.88 9.37
N ARG A 111 -13.07 -27.14 9.74
CA ARG A 111 -12.03 -28.01 10.31
C ARG A 111 -10.87 -28.26 9.35
N GLN A 112 -11.15 -28.33 8.05
CA GLN A 112 -10.14 -28.47 7.01
C GLN A 112 -9.37 -27.17 6.76
N ARG A 113 -10.07 -26.02 6.72
CA ARG A 113 -9.49 -24.71 6.35
C ARG A 113 -8.68 -24.06 7.45
N LEU A 114 -9.16 -24.08 8.70
CA LEU A 114 -8.55 -23.30 9.79
C LEU A 114 -7.07 -23.62 10.05
N PRO A 115 -6.60 -24.88 10.01
CA PRO A 115 -5.18 -25.18 10.17
C PRO A 115 -4.30 -24.46 9.14
N ALA A 116 -4.72 -24.42 7.87
CA ALA A 116 -3.98 -23.75 6.80
C ALA A 116 -3.99 -22.22 6.95
N ILE A 117 -5.11 -21.64 7.38
CA ILE A 117 -5.20 -20.20 7.66
C ILE A 117 -4.28 -19.82 8.82
N LEU A 118 -4.36 -20.56 9.93
CA LEU A 118 -3.46 -20.37 11.06
C LEU A 118 -2.00 -20.51 10.63
N ALA A 119 -1.67 -21.53 9.83
CA ALA A 119 -0.36 -21.76 9.20
C ALA A 119 0.15 -20.52 8.45
N SER A 120 -0.64 -20.04 7.49
CA SER A 120 -0.30 -18.90 6.63
C SER A 120 0.00 -17.63 7.42
N MET A 121 -0.67 -17.43 8.56
CA MET A 121 -0.55 -16.23 9.39
C MET A 121 0.40 -16.39 10.59
N ALA A 122 1.11 -17.52 10.73
CA ALA A 122 1.98 -17.78 11.88
C ALA A 122 1.24 -17.69 13.25
N LEU A 123 0.02 -18.24 13.33
CA LEU A 123 -0.86 -18.17 14.52
C LEU A 123 -1.14 -19.54 15.16
N GLN A 124 -0.55 -20.65 14.69
CA GLN A 124 -0.94 -22.00 15.11
C GLN A 124 -0.70 -22.24 16.61
N ASP A 125 0.46 -21.83 17.12
CA ASP A 125 0.84 -21.98 18.52
C ASP A 125 0.04 -21.07 19.46
N ARG A 126 -0.60 -20.04 18.91
CA ARG A 126 -1.37 -19.01 19.62
C ARG A 126 -2.88 -19.24 19.53
N ARG A 127 -3.32 -20.37 18.96
CA ARG A 127 -4.75 -20.64 18.68
C ARG A 127 -5.65 -20.61 19.92
N LYS A 128 -5.10 -20.89 21.11
CA LYS A 128 -5.81 -20.87 22.39
C LYS A 128 -5.67 -19.54 23.15
N ASP A 129 -4.84 -18.63 22.66
CA ASP A 129 -4.60 -17.36 23.32
C ASP A 129 -5.85 -16.50 23.22
N ALA A 130 -6.08 -15.70 24.26
CA ALA A 130 -7.23 -14.83 24.28
C ALA A 130 -7.07 -13.68 23.30
N VAL A 131 -8.10 -13.36 22.52
CA VAL A 131 -8.01 -12.29 21.50
C VAL A 131 -7.58 -10.95 22.13
N ARG A 132 -8.09 -10.66 23.34
CA ARG A 132 -7.73 -9.47 24.12
C ARG A 132 -6.26 -9.40 24.54
N SER A 133 -5.59 -10.54 24.73
CA SER A 133 -4.17 -10.59 25.13
C SER A 133 -3.20 -10.54 23.96
N LEU A 134 -3.69 -10.52 22.72
CA LEU A 134 -2.84 -10.42 21.53
C LEU A 134 -2.19 -9.03 21.43
N SER A 135 -0.91 -8.99 21.05
CA SER A 135 -0.22 -7.76 20.65
C SER A 135 -0.83 -7.16 19.37
N GLY A 136 -0.53 -5.89 19.07
CA GLY A 136 -1.04 -5.22 17.86
C GLY A 136 -0.76 -6.01 16.57
N GLY A 137 0.47 -6.49 16.38
CA GLY A 137 0.84 -7.33 15.23
C GLY A 137 0.07 -8.66 15.17
N LEU A 138 -0.14 -9.31 16.33
CA LEU A 138 -0.94 -10.54 16.38
C LEU A 138 -2.41 -10.28 16.06
N ARG A 139 -2.98 -9.16 16.54
CA ARG A 139 -4.36 -8.76 16.20
C ARG A 139 -4.50 -8.45 14.71
N ARG A 140 -3.52 -7.79 14.10
CA ARG A 140 -3.54 -7.50 12.66
C ARG A 140 -3.44 -8.78 11.82
N ARG A 141 -2.58 -9.73 12.20
CA ARG A 141 -2.54 -11.05 11.54
C ARG A 141 -3.84 -11.82 11.72
N LEU A 142 -4.48 -11.74 12.89
CA LEU A 142 -5.82 -12.31 13.09
C LEU A 142 -6.85 -11.62 12.19
N LEU A 143 -6.80 -10.30 12.02
CA LEU A 143 -7.68 -9.57 11.10
C LEU A 143 -7.59 -10.11 9.68
N VAL A 144 -6.37 -10.27 9.17
CA VAL A 144 -6.14 -10.88 7.85
C VAL A 144 -6.60 -12.34 7.83
N ALA A 145 -6.31 -13.13 8.88
CA ALA A 145 -6.76 -14.51 9.00
C ALA A 145 -8.28 -14.66 8.91
N ARG A 146 -9.05 -13.73 9.49
CA ARG A 146 -10.52 -13.70 9.42
C ARG A 146 -11.01 -13.56 7.99
N ALA A 147 -10.40 -12.66 7.22
CA ALA A 147 -10.77 -12.45 5.82
C ALA A 147 -10.49 -13.69 4.96
N LEU A 148 -9.48 -14.49 5.31
CA LEU A 148 -9.12 -15.72 4.60
C LEU A 148 -10.07 -16.90 4.85
N VAL A 149 -10.96 -16.82 5.86
CA VAL A 149 -11.87 -17.92 6.22
C VAL A 149 -12.78 -18.33 5.06
N ASN A 150 -13.22 -17.37 4.26
CA ASN A 150 -14.07 -17.61 3.10
C ASN A 150 -13.29 -17.95 1.82
N GLU A 151 -11.96 -18.16 1.90
CA GLU A 151 -11.09 -18.38 0.73
C GLU A 151 -11.29 -17.34 -0.39
N PRO A 152 -11.14 -16.04 -0.11
CA PRO A 152 -11.39 -15.01 -1.10
C PRO A 152 -10.36 -15.05 -2.23
N GLU A 153 -10.83 -14.77 -3.46
CA GLU A 153 -9.98 -14.50 -4.62
C GLU A 153 -9.30 -13.12 -4.53
N LEU A 154 -10.01 -12.14 -3.95
CA LEU A 154 -9.55 -10.75 -3.75
C LEU A 154 -9.57 -10.36 -2.27
N LEU A 155 -8.43 -9.87 -1.76
CA LEU A 155 -8.31 -9.34 -0.42
C LEU A 155 -8.08 -7.83 -0.45
N LEU A 156 -8.95 -7.09 0.24
CA LEU A 156 -8.85 -5.64 0.39
C LEU A 156 -8.24 -5.30 1.73
N LEU A 157 -7.14 -4.55 1.72
CA LEU A 157 -6.37 -4.23 2.90
C LEU A 157 -6.20 -2.73 3.01
N ASP A 158 -6.92 -2.12 3.95
CA ASP A 158 -6.67 -0.72 4.25
C ASP A 158 -5.60 -0.56 5.31
N GLU A 159 -4.50 0.11 4.93
CA GLU A 159 -3.40 0.47 5.82
C GLU A 159 -3.00 -0.73 6.71
N PRO A 160 -2.63 -1.87 6.09
CA PRO A 160 -2.51 -3.14 6.81
C PRO A 160 -1.42 -3.10 7.88
N THR A 161 -0.45 -2.20 7.77
CA THR A 161 0.68 -2.10 8.69
C THR A 161 0.70 -0.85 9.55
N VAL A 162 -0.34 -0.01 9.47
CA VAL A 162 -0.52 1.15 10.37
C VAL A 162 -0.48 0.71 11.83
N GLY A 163 0.32 1.43 12.61
CA GLY A 163 0.48 1.23 14.06
C GLY A 163 1.24 -0.04 14.44
N LEU A 164 1.87 -0.73 13.48
CA LEU A 164 2.78 -1.85 13.77
C LEU A 164 4.21 -1.37 13.97
N ASP A 165 4.90 -1.99 14.93
CA ASP A 165 6.35 -1.87 15.06
C ASP A 165 7.07 -2.48 13.83
N PRO A 166 8.35 -2.12 13.57
CA PRO A 166 9.07 -2.56 12.37
C PRO A 166 9.11 -4.09 12.20
N HIS A 167 9.25 -4.84 13.30
CA HIS A 167 9.33 -6.29 13.23
C HIS A 167 7.97 -6.92 12.89
N ALA A 168 6.88 -6.47 13.53
CA ALA A 168 5.53 -6.93 13.20
C ALA A 168 5.12 -6.57 11.77
N ARG A 169 5.53 -5.41 11.27
CA ARG A 169 5.33 -4.97 9.88
C ARG A 169 5.98 -5.94 8.90
N HIS A 170 7.27 -6.22 9.07
CA HIS A 170 8.01 -7.13 8.18
C HIS A 170 7.40 -8.55 8.18
N LEU A 171 7.01 -9.06 9.35
CA LEU A 171 6.34 -10.35 9.45
C LEU A 171 5.00 -10.36 8.70
N LEU A 172 4.22 -9.28 8.77
CA LEU A 172 2.97 -9.18 8.02
C LEU A 172 3.24 -9.12 6.51
N TRP A 173 4.24 -8.36 6.05
CA TRP A 173 4.64 -8.33 4.65
C TRP A 173 5.01 -9.71 4.12
N GLU A 174 5.78 -10.50 4.86
CA GLU A 174 6.07 -11.89 4.49
C GLU A 174 4.79 -12.71 4.29
N ARG A 175 3.81 -12.56 5.20
CA ARG A 175 2.54 -13.27 5.09
C ARG A 175 1.75 -12.82 3.87
N LEU A 176 1.69 -11.52 3.59
CA LEU A 176 1.00 -10.98 2.41
C LEU A 176 1.67 -11.43 1.11
N ARG A 177 3.01 -11.41 1.03
CA ARG A 177 3.74 -11.96 -0.12
C ARG A 177 3.46 -13.45 -0.31
N HIS A 178 3.38 -14.22 0.77
CA HIS A 178 3.01 -15.62 0.68
C HIS A 178 1.60 -15.81 0.09
N LEU A 179 0.60 -15.06 0.59
CA LEU A 179 -0.76 -15.11 0.05
C LEU A 179 -0.80 -14.76 -1.44
N ARG A 180 -0.11 -13.70 -1.85
CA ARG A 180 0.07 -13.34 -3.25
C ARG A 180 0.67 -14.48 -4.06
N ASN A 181 1.77 -15.07 -3.60
CA ASN A 181 2.45 -16.16 -4.30
C ASN A 181 1.60 -17.43 -4.38
N THR A 182 0.59 -17.61 -3.50
CA THR A 182 -0.41 -18.68 -3.60
C THR A 182 -1.56 -18.38 -4.56
N GLY A 183 -1.49 -17.28 -5.34
CA GLY A 183 -2.45 -16.94 -6.38
C GLY A 183 -3.60 -16.04 -5.94
N ARG A 184 -3.51 -15.40 -4.77
CA ARG A 184 -4.53 -14.44 -4.31
C ARG A 184 -4.24 -13.04 -4.82
N THR A 185 -5.29 -12.33 -5.20
CA THR A 185 -5.24 -10.92 -5.59
C THR A 185 -5.30 -10.07 -4.32
N LEU A 186 -4.36 -9.12 -4.19
CA LEU A 186 -4.33 -8.18 -3.07
C LEU A 186 -4.54 -6.77 -3.60
N LEU A 187 -5.48 -6.04 -3.01
CA LEU A 187 -5.62 -4.61 -3.19
C LEU A 187 -5.36 -3.95 -1.84
N LEU A 188 -4.33 -3.11 -1.77
CA LEU A 188 -3.98 -2.43 -0.54
C LEU A 188 -3.84 -0.93 -0.73
N SER A 189 -4.22 -0.19 0.30
CA SER A 189 -3.90 1.23 0.47
C SER A 189 -2.80 1.38 1.51
N THR A 190 -1.84 2.23 1.21
CA THR A 190 -0.74 2.57 2.11
C THR A 190 -0.24 3.97 1.86
N HIS A 191 0.23 4.62 2.91
CA HIS A 191 1.05 5.84 2.83
C HIS A 191 2.56 5.52 2.98
N TYR A 192 2.91 4.25 3.18
CA TYR A 192 4.29 3.80 3.29
C TYR A 192 4.83 3.41 1.91
N MET A 193 5.72 4.23 1.37
CA MET A 193 6.31 4.04 0.04
C MET A 193 7.13 2.74 -0.05
N ASP A 194 7.81 2.38 1.04
CA ASP A 194 8.53 1.12 1.19
C ASP A 194 7.58 -0.09 1.18
N GLU A 195 6.40 -0.01 1.82
CA GLU A 195 5.38 -1.06 1.74
C GLU A 195 4.91 -1.27 0.29
N ALA A 196 4.60 -0.18 -0.40
CA ALA A 196 4.14 -0.23 -1.78
C ALA A 196 5.22 -0.82 -2.71
N GLU A 197 6.47 -0.39 -2.57
CA GLU A 197 7.59 -0.92 -3.35
C GLU A 197 7.83 -2.42 -3.09
N GLN A 198 7.59 -2.89 -1.87
CA GLN A 198 7.86 -4.25 -1.44
C GLN A 198 6.73 -5.27 -1.72
N LEU A 199 5.49 -4.81 -1.84
CA LEU A 199 4.31 -5.67 -1.97
C LEU A 199 3.62 -5.57 -3.34
N CYS A 200 3.65 -4.40 -3.97
CA CYS A 200 2.80 -4.10 -5.12
C CYS A 200 3.51 -4.41 -6.45
N ASP A 201 2.80 -5.10 -7.34
CA ASP A 201 3.26 -5.30 -8.72
C ASP A 201 2.90 -4.10 -9.62
N GLN A 202 1.72 -3.50 -9.37
CA GLN A 202 1.27 -2.24 -9.95
C GLN A 202 0.74 -1.34 -8.84
N LEU A 203 0.87 -0.03 -9.02
CA LEU A 203 0.34 0.94 -8.10
C LEU A 203 -0.08 2.22 -8.79
N VAL A 204 -0.93 2.97 -8.09
CA VAL A 204 -1.39 4.30 -8.42
C VAL A 204 -0.97 5.21 -7.28
N ILE A 205 -0.23 6.27 -7.59
CA ILE A 205 0.10 7.33 -6.64
C ILE A 205 -0.97 8.41 -6.77
N MET A 206 -1.53 8.82 -5.63
CA MET A 206 -2.58 9.82 -5.56
C MET A 206 -2.18 10.99 -4.66
N ASP A 207 -2.52 12.20 -5.10
CA ASP A 207 -2.40 13.43 -4.33
C ASP A 207 -3.65 14.30 -4.53
N ARG A 208 -4.23 14.80 -3.43
CA ARG A 208 -5.44 15.65 -3.43
C ARG A 208 -6.60 15.08 -4.27
N GLY A 209 -6.83 13.77 -4.12
CA GLY A 209 -7.90 13.05 -4.82
C GLY A 209 -7.67 12.84 -6.32
N GLN A 210 -6.48 13.15 -6.85
CA GLN A 210 -6.13 12.95 -8.25
C GLN A 210 -5.03 11.89 -8.38
N ILE A 211 -5.09 11.11 -9.45
CA ILE A 211 -4.02 10.19 -9.83
C ILE A 211 -2.88 11.02 -10.45
N ILE A 212 -1.69 10.95 -9.83
CA ILE A 212 -0.51 11.68 -10.30
C ILE A 212 0.50 10.77 -11.02
N ALA A 213 0.49 9.47 -10.74
CA ALA A 213 1.29 8.48 -11.46
C ALA A 213 0.69 7.07 -11.33
N GLN A 214 1.01 6.21 -12.29
CA GLN A 214 0.58 4.81 -12.29
C GLN A 214 1.65 3.94 -12.95
N GLY A 215 1.86 2.73 -12.42
CA GLY A 215 2.74 1.72 -13.00
C GLY A 215 3.31 0.79 -11.94
N SER A 216 4.27 -0.06 -12.34
CA SER A 216 5.05 -0.81 -11.34
C SER A 216 6.02 0.12 -10.60
N PRO A 217 6.41 -0.19 -9.34
CA PRO A 217 7.40 0.61 -8.62
C PRO A 217 8.67 0.87 -9.44
N GLN A 218 9.19 -0.17 -10.12
CA GLN A 218 10.38 -0.06 -10.95
C GLN A 218 10.21 0.88 -12.15
N THR A 219 9.04 0.83 -12.81
CA THR A 219 8.75 1.70 -13.96
C THR A 219 8.64 3.15 -13.52
N LEU A 220 7.99 3.39 -12.39
CA LEU A 220 7.82 4.73 -11.83
C LEU A 220 9.16 5.34 -11.38
N ILE A 221 10.01 4.56 -10.72
CA ILE A 221 11.37 4.98 -10.35
C ILE A 221 12.17 5.32 -11.62
N ALA A 222 12.16 4.44 -12.62
CA ALA A 222 12.90 4.68 -13.87
C ALA A 222 12.40 5.93 -14.63
N ALA A 223 11.10 6.21 -14.63
CA ALA A 223 10.52 7.34 -15.34
C ALA A 223 10.75 8.67 -14.62
N HIS A 224 10.62 8.69 -13.28
CA HIS A 224 10.57 9.94 -12.52
C HIS A 224 11.84 10.21 -11.71
N ALA A 225 12.51 9.18 -11.19
CA ALA A 225 13.73 9.31 -10.41
C ALA A 225 14.83 8.35 -10.92
N PRO A 226 15.30 8.50 -12.17
CA PRO A 226 16.31 7.59 -12.72
C PRO A 226 17.69 7.87 -12.13
N GLY A 227 18.36 6.79 -11.70
CA GLY A 227 19.76 6.80 -11.28
C GLY A 227 19.93 6.56 -9.79
N GLU A 228 20.86 7.31 -9.20
CA GLU A 228 21.25 7.22 -7.80
C GLU A 228 21.17 8.61 -7.16
N ILE A 229 21.09 8.62 -5.83
CA ILE A 229 21.04 9.82 -5.02
C ILE A 229 22.25 9.80 -4.11
N ILE A 230 22.99 10.90 -4.13
CA ILE A 230 24.03 11.20 -3.15
C ILE A 230 23.36 12.02 -2.05
N GLU A 231 23.28 11.46 -0.85
CA GLU A 231 22.78 12.15 0.34
C GLU A 231 23.96 12.71 1.12
N ILE A 232 23.95 14.02 1.34
CA ILE A 232 25.05 14.71 2.00
C ILE A 232 24.52 15.44 3.22
N PHE A 233 24.80 14.89 4.39
CA PHE A 233 24.45 15.50 5.67
C PHE A 233 25.53 16.50 6.04
N ALA A 234 25.23 17.79 5.88
CA ALA A 234 26.16 18.89 6.07
C ALA A 234 25.39 20.19 6.38
N PRO A 235 26.01 21.15 7.09
CA PRO A 235 25.44 22.49 7.27
C PRO A 235 25.07 23.13 5.92
N VAL A 236 23.93 23.83 5.87
CA VAL A 236 23.43 24.53 4.65
C VAL A 236 24.49 25.42 4.02
N THR A 237 25.37 26.01 4.83
CA THR A 237 26.46 26.88 4.37
C THR A 237 27.44 26.18 3.42
N LEU A 238 27.59 24.85 3.52
CA LEU A 238 28.46 24.05 2.65
C LEU A 238 27.74 23.52 1.40
N HIS A 239 26.41 23.60 1.32
CA HIS A 239 25.63 23.04 0.20
C HIS A 239 26.07 23.58 -1.17
N PRO A 240 26.32 24.90 -1.35
CA PRO A 240 26.76 25.41 -2.66
C PRO A 240 28.11 24.84 -3.11
N GLU A 241 29.04 24.67 -2.18
CA GLU A 241 30.39 24.14 -2.47
C GLU A 241 30.32 22.63 -2.80
N LEU A 242 29.54 21.87 -2.02
CA LEU A 242 29.26 20.46 -2.27
C LEU A 242 28.60 20.24 -3.63
N LEU A 243 27.57 21.03 -3.96
CA LEU A 243 26.87 20.95 -5.24
C LEU A 243 27.81 21.26 -6.41
N SER A 244 28.66 22.28 -6.27
CA SER A 244 29.66 22.64 -7.30
C SER A 244 30.70 21.55 -7.55
N SER A 245 30.89 20.64 -6.59
CA SER A 245 31.83 19.51 -6.68
C SER A 245 31.25 18.29 -7.40
N ILE A 246 29.95 18.30 -7.72
CA ILE A 246 29.23 17.19 -8.37
C ILE A 246 28.86 17.59 -9.79
N GLU A 247 29.72 17.20 -10.74
CA GLU A 247 29.47 17.41 -12.17
C GLU A 247 28.34 16.48 -12.67
N GLY A 248 27.51 16.95 -13.60
CA GLY A 248 26.45 16.12 -14.18
C GLY A 248 25.27 15.82 -13.24
N ALA A 249 25.13 16.56 -12.14
CA ALA A 249 23.93 16.56 -11.31
C ALA A 249 22.69 16.89 -12.18
N ARG A 250 21.67 16.02 -12.11
CA ARG A 250 20.42 16.18 -12.87
C ARG A 250 19.47 17.16 -12.19
N SER A 251 19.41 17.06 -10.87
CA SER A 251 18.64 17.92 -9.98
C SER A 251 19.21 17.79 -8.58
N HIS A 252 18.87 18.72 -7.70
CA HIS A 252 19.20 18.66 -6.29
C HIS A 252 18.04 19.18 -5.46
N GLU A 253 17.98 18.73 -4.20
CA GLU A 253 17.05 19.24 -3.20
C GLU A 253 17.82 19.54 -1.92
N SER A 254 17.76 20.80 -1.48
CA SER A 254 18.33 21.23 -0.20
C SER A 254 17.26 21.14 0.88
N LEU A 255 17.52 20.26 1.84
CA LEU A 255 16.82 20.16 3.11
C LEU A 255 17.65 20.87 4.19
N ALA A 256 17.13 20.98 5.42
CA ALA A 256 17.78 21.75 6.49
C ALA A 256 19.24 21.35 6.74
N ASP A 257 19.53 20.06 6.89
CA ASP A 257 20.87 19.55 7.17
C ASP A 257 21.31 18.46 6.18
N CYS A 258 20.53 18.27 5.10
CA CYS A 258 20.76 17.25 4.09
C CYS A 258 20.62 17.85 2.69
N LEU A 259 21.61 17.60 1.83
CA LEU A 259 21.56 17.89 0.40
C LEU A 259 21.39 16.57 -0.35
N LEU A 260 20.30 16.44 -1.09
CA LEU A 260 20.03 15.32 -1.98
C LEU A 260 20.46 15.71 -3.39
N VAL A 261 21.40 14.98 -3.99
CA VAL A 261 21.86 15.23 -5.37
C VAL A 261 21.57 14.03 -6.24
N PHE A 262 20.73 14.24 -7.26
CA PHE A 262 20.31 13.20 -8.20
C PHE A 262 21.32 13.09 -9.34
N VAL A 263 21.90 11.91 -9.50
CA VAL A 263 22.96 11.62 -10.48
C VAL A 263 22.64 10.32 -11.23
N GLN A 264 23.22 10.13 -12.42
CA GLN A 264 23.06 8.85 -13.12
C GLN A 264 23.81 7.70 -12.40
N ARG A 265 24.98 8.01 -11.81
CA ARG A 265 25.81 7.10 -11.02
C ARG A 265 26.53 7.92 -9.94
N ALA A 266 26.52 7.46 -8.70
CA ALA A 266 27.18 8.12 -7.58
C ALA A 266 28.69 7.85 -7.53
N GLU A 267 29.11 6.64 -7.90
CA GLU A 267 30.48 6.15 -7.75
C GLU A 267 31.58 7.11 -8.27
N PRO A 268 31.46 7.75 -9.45
CA PRO A 268 32.48 8.69 -9.94
C PRO A 268 32.69 9.93 -9.06
N HIS A 269 31.69 10.33 -8.27
CA HIS A 269 31.72 11.53 -7.44
C HIS A 269 32.27 11.26 -6.03
N MET A 270 32.14 10.02 -5.55
CA MET A 270 32.46 9.65 -4.16
C MET A 270 33.91 9.98 -3.74
N PRO A 271 34.96 9.68 -4.53
CA PRO A 271 36.34 9.93 -4.10
C PRO A 271 36.61 11.40 -3.83
N ARG A 272 36.16 12.30 -4.73
CA ARG A 272 36.37 13.74 -4.58
C ARG A 272 35.60 14.28 -3.38
N LEU A 273 34.34 13.87 -3.21
CA LEU A 273 33.51 14.31 -2.09
C LEU A 273 34.10 13.86 -0.75
N LEU A 274 34.50 12.59 -0.64
CA LEU A 274 35.10 12.06 0.59
C LEU A 274 36.46 12.71 0.88
N GLN A 275 37.29 12.96 -0.13
CA GLN A 275 38.59 13.59 0.07
C GLN A 275 38.49 15.01 0.63
N HIS A 276 37.52 15.80 0.17
CA HIS A 276 37.43 17.23 0.51
C HIS A 276 36.47 17.52 1.67
N PHE A 277 35.43 16.69 1.85
CA PHE A 277 34.33 17.01 2.76
C PHE A 277 34.07 15.98 3.86
N ALA A 278 34.76 14.83 3.92
CA ALA A 278 34.48 13.80 4.93
C ALA A 278 34.64 14.26 6.40
N ALA A 279 35.42 15.33 6.64
CA ALA A 279 35.56 15.92 7.98
C ALA A 279 34.37 16.80 8.39
N GLN A 280 33.55 17.25 7.43
CA GLN A 280 32.48 18.24 7.63
C GLN A 280 31.10 17.73 7.18
N ALA A 281 31.05 16.59 6.49
CA ALA A 281 29.84 16.02 5.92
C ALA A 281 29.83 14.49 6.00
N GLN A 282 28.66 13.92 6.25
CA GLN A 282 28.43 12.48 6.00
C GLN A 282 27.84 12.32 4.61
N ILE A 283 28.48 11.48 3.79
CA ILE A 283 28.12 11.30 2.39
C ILE A 283 27.73 9.85 2.18
N LEU A 284 26.50 9.64 1.71
CA LEU A 284 25.92 8.33 1.41
C LEU A 284 25.47 8.29 -0.05
N ALA A 285 25.55 7.12 -0.65
CA ALA A 285 25.01 6.89 -1.99
C ALA A 285 23.98 5.77 -1.91
N ARG A 286 22.80 6.00 -2.48
CA ARG A 286 21.74 4.99 -2.60
C ARG A 286 21.05 5.05 -3.95
N ARG A 287 20.31 4.00 -4.26
CA ARG A 287 19.38 4.01 -5.39
C ARG A 287 18.17 4.87 -5.07
N SER A 288 17.54 5.40 -6.11
CA SER A 288 16.23 6.03 -5.99
C SER A 288 15.17 5.00 -5.61
N THR A 289 14.23 5.42 -4.77
CA THR A 289 13.11 4.64 -4.24
C THR A 289 11.79 5.26 -4.69
N LEU A 290 10.68 4.58 -4.40
CA LEU A 290 9.36 5.13 -4.67
C LEU A 290 9.05 6.40 -3.87
N GLU A 291 9.71 6.59 -2.72
CA GLU A 291 9.60 7.81 -1.93
C GLU A 291 10.13 9.04 -2.67
N ASP A 292 11.27 8.91 -3.36
CA ASP A 292 11.82 10.01 -4.17
C ASP A 292 10.89 10.38 -5.33
N VAL A 293 10.23 9.39 -5.93
CA VAL A 293 9.22 9.61 -6.97
C VAL A 293 8.05 10.41 -6.41
N TYR A 294 7.54 10.01 -5.23
CA TYR A 294 6.43 10.67 -4.59
C TYR A 294 6.74 12.14 -4.23
N LEU A 295 7.89 12.41 -3.62
CA LEU A 295 8.33 13.76 -3.27
C LEU A 295 8.46 14.65 -4.52
N LYS A 296 9.10 14.12 -5.57
CA LYS A 296 9.28 14.83 -6.83
C LYS A 296 7.96 15.17 -7.51
N LEU A 297 6.98 14.27 -7.49
CA LEU A 297 5.69 14.47 -8.15
C LEU A 297 4.75 15.38 -7.36
N THR A 298 4.76 15.29 -6.03
CA THR A 298 3.88 16.11 -5.19
C THR A 298 4.45 17.49 -4.88
N GLY A 299 5.73 17.73 -5.18
CA GLY A 299 6.41 18.96 -4.84
C GLY A 299 6.51 19.21 -3.33
N ARG A 300 6.23 18.18 -2.51
CA ARG A 300 6.38 18.23 -1.06
C ARG A 300 7.85 18.03 -0.73
N ARG A 301 8.43 19.01 -0.05
CA ARG A 301 9.76 18.90 0.54
C ARG A 301 9.66 18.04 1.80
N LEU A 302 10.70 17.26 2.12
CA LEU A 302 10.82 16.40 3.32
C LEU A 302 10.66 17.12 4.69
N ALA A 303 10.31 18.40 4.71
CA ALA A 303 10.34 19.26 5.90
C ALA A 303 9.00 19.44 6.63
N GLU A 304 7.88 18.85 6.17
CA GLU A 304 6.58 19.03 6.81
C GLU A 304 5.98 17.71 7.29
N GLN A 305 6.63 17.08 8.27
CA GLN A 305 5.95 16.24 9.26
C GLN A 305 6.63 16.45 10.62
N THR A 306 6.18 17.47 11.36
CA THR A 306 6.35 17.57 12.81
C THR A 306 4.97 17.67 13.45
#